data_AF-A0A9D5AMH1-F1
#
_entry.id   AF-A0A9D5AMH1-F1
#
_cell.length_a   1.000
_cell.length_b   1.000
_cell.length_c   1.000
_cell.angle_alpha   90.00
_cell.angle_beta   90.00
_cell.angle_gamma   90.00
#
_symmetry.space_group_name_H-M   'P 1'
#
loop_
_entity.id
_entity.type
_entity.pdbx_description
1 polymer ?
#
loop_
_entity_poly.entity_id
_entity_poly.type
_entity_poly.pdbx_seq_one_letter_code
_entity_poly.pdbx_strand_id
1 'polypeptide(L)'
;MVVTYRDWHEMLPFALHGYRTSVRTSIGATPYSLVYGMEAVLPVEVEIPSLRVLLDVKLDEAEWIRTRFNELSLIEEKRMAAICHGQLYQRRIKRAFDQKVRPRCFQVGDLVLKRILPPQTDHRGKWTPNYDGPYIVTKVFDGGP
;
A
#
# COMPACT_ATOMS: atom_id res chain seq x y z
N MET A 1 -24.76 7.83 -17.73
CA MET A 1 -24.19 6.57 -18.23
C MET A 1 -24.24 5.56 -17.09
N VAL A 2 -24.58 4.30 -17.37
CA VAL A 2 -24.51 3.24 -16.37
C VAL A 2 -23.07 2.74 -16.34
N VAL A 3 -22.36 2.96 -15.24
CA VAL A 3 -20.99 2.46 -15.05
C VAL A 3 -21.03 0.96 -14.82
N THR A 4 -20.30 0.19 -15.62
CA THR A 4 -20.20 -1.27 -15.49
C THR A 4 -18.76 -1.71 -15.17
N TYR A 5 -18.57 -2.99 -14.82
CA TYR A 5 -17.24 -3.55 -14.52
C TYR A 5 -16.26 -3.50 -15.72
N ARG A 6 -16.77 -3.35 -16.95
CA ARG A 6 -15.96 -3.25 -18.16
C ARG A 6 -15.29 -1.88 -18.30
N ASP A 7 -15.83 -0.88 -17.61
CA ASP A 7 -15.40 0.53 -17.69
C ASP A 7 -14.38 0.88 -16.60
N TRP A 8 -13.76 -0.12 -15.99
CA TRP A 8 -12.83 0.08 -14.86
C TRP A 8 -11.66 1.02 -15.20
N HIS A 9 -11.24 1.03 -16.46
CA HIS A 9 -10.16 1.87 -16.96
C HIS A 9 -10.56 3.35 -16.99
N GLU A 10 -11.83 3.66 -17.26
CA GLU A 10 -12.38 5.02 -17.14
C GLU A 10 -12.49 5.47 -15.68
N MET A 11 -12.69 4.52 -14.76
CA MET A 11 -12.79 4.79 -13.31
C MET A 11 -11.42 4.91 -12.63
N LEU A 12 -10.34 4.48 -13.29
CA LEU A 12 -8.99 4.44 -12.74
C LEU A 12 -8.49 5.82 -12.25
N PRO A 13 -8.65 6.93 -12.99
CA PRO A 13 -8.22 8.25 -12.53
C PRO A 13 -8.91 8.66 -11.21
N PHE A 14 -10.19 8.34 -11.05
CA PHE A 14 -10.96 8.64 -9.84
C PHE A 14 -10.49 7.79 -8.66
N ALA A 15 -10.25 6.49 -8.88
CA ALA A 15 -9.71 5.60 -7.86
C ALA A 15 -8.32 6.05 -7.40
N LEU A 16 -7.45 6.45 -8.34
CA LEU A 16 -6.12 6.98 -8.03
C LEU A 16 -6.19 8.31 -7.29
N HIS A 17 -7.12 9.20 -7.67
CA HIS A 17 -7.34 10.45 -6.95
C HIS A 17 -7.73 10.18 -5.50
N GLY A 18 -8.75 9.33 -5.26
CA GLY A 18 -9.17 8.97 -3.91
C GLY A 18 -8.05 8.30 -3.10
N TYR A 19 -7.23 7.47 -3.73
CA TYR A 19 -6.06 6.88 -3.07
C TYR A 19 -5.02 7.93 -2.65
N ARG A 20 -4.77 8.93 -3.50
CA ARG A 20 -3.77 9.99 -3.25
C ARG A 20 -4.21 11.01 -2.21
N THR A 21 -5.51 11.27 -2.09
CA THR A 21 -6.06 12.30 -1.19
C THR A 21 -6.63 11.76 0.12
N SER A 22 -6.70 10.43 0.29
CA SER A 22 -7.13 9.80 1.54
C SER A 22 -5.95 9.40 2.43
N VAL A 23 -6.11 9.57 3.74
CA VAL A 23 -5.09 9.15 4.72
C VAL A 23 -4.95 7.63 4.69
N ARG A 24 -3.73 7.14 4.51
CA ARG A 24 -3.44 5.69 4.49
C ARG A 24 -3.09 5.20 5.88
N THR A 25 -3.79 4.18 6.38
CA THR A 25 -3.51 3.57 7.69
C THR A 25 -2.06 3.08 7.85
N SER A 26 -1.45 2.63 6.75
CA SER A 26 -0.07 2.18 6.70
C SER A 26 0.96 3.30 6.74
N ILE A 27 0.59 4.55 6.46
CA ILE A 27 1.51 5.69 6.32
C ILE A 27 1.19 6.80 7.34
N GLY A 28 -0.06 6.92 7.77
CA GLY A 28 -0.54 7.98 8.67
C GLY A 28 -0.79 9.33 7.99
N ALA A 29 -0.51 9.45 6.68
CA ALA A 29 -0.69 10.67 5.89
C ALA A 29 -1.34 10.36 4.53
N THR A 30 -1.72 11.40 3.79
CA THR A 30 -2.15 11.26 2.39
C THR A 30 -0.91 11.17 1.48
N PRO A 31 -0.91 10.31 0.44
CA PRO A 31 0.20 10.28 -0.51
C PRO A 31 0.46 11.63 -1.18
N TYR A 32 -0.59 12.43 -1.41
CA TYR A 32 -0.46 13.76 -2.01
C TYR A 32 0.35 14.71 -1.12
N SER A 33 0.08 14.77 0.19
CA SER A 33 0.79 15.69 1.09
C SER A 33 2.26 15.32 1.31
N LEU A 34 2.62 14.05 1.14
CA LEU A 34 4.03 13.63 1.15
C LEU A 34 4.80 14.06 -0.10
N VAL A 35 4.12 14.22 -1.24
CA VAL A 35 4.75 14.67 -2.49
C VAL A 35 4.81 16.20 -2.53
N TYR A 36 3.70 16.86 -2.22
CA TYR A 36 3.53 18.30 -2.42
C TYR A 36 3.59 19.14 -1.14
N GLY A 37 3.74 18.54 0.04
CA GLY A 37 3.85 19.24 1.33
C GLY A 37 2.53 19.70 1.95
N MET A 38 1.44 19.69 1.19
CA MET A 38 0.10 20.13 1.60
C MET A 38 -0.98 19.14 1.15
N GLU A 39 -2.15 19.19 1.75
CA GLU A 39 -3.30 18.39 1.31
C GLU A 39 -3.85 18.89 -0.02
N ALA A 40 -4.37 17.98 -0.85
CA ALA A 40 -5.02 18.35 -2.10
C ALA A 40 -6.31 19.12 -1.80
N VAL A 41 -6.53 20.23 -2.52
CA VAL A 41 -7.84 20.88 -2.55
C VAL A 41 -8.77 20.04 -3.42
N LEU A 42 -9.85 19.54 -2.84
CA LEU A 42 -10.78 18.67 -3.55
C LEU A 42 -11.76 19.49 -4.40
N PRO A 43 -12.28 18.95 -5.52
CA PRO A 43 -13.27 19.67 -6.34
C PRO A 43 -14.49 20.18 -5.54
N VAL A 44 -14.97 19.38 -4.58
CA VAL A 44 -16.09 19.76 -3.70
C VAL A 44 -15.76 20.96 -2.80
N GLU A 45 -14.50 21.14 -2.42
CA GLU A 45 -14.05 22.28 -1.61
C GLU A 45 -13.97 23.58 -2.42
N VAL A 46 -13.96 23.47 -3.76
CA VAL A 46 -14.00 24.61 -4.68
C VAL A 46 -15.45 24.93 -5.05
N GLU A 47 -16.24 23.90 -5.38
CA GLU A 47 -17.67 24.05 -5.70
C GLU A 47 -18.48 24.59 -4.51
N ILE A 48 -18.17 24.09 -3.31
CA ILE A 48 -18.64 24.63 -2.04
C ILE A 48 -17.41 25.20 -1.32
N PRO A 49 -17.13 26.51 -1.45
CA PRO A 49 -15.89 27.12 -0.97
C PRO A 49 -15.60 26.76 0.48
N SER A 50 -14.61 25.90 0.68
CA SER A 50 -14.15 25.52 2.01
C SER A 50 -13.43 26.69 2.68
N LEU A 51 -13.27 26.63 4.00
CA LEU A 51 -12.53 27.65 4.75
C LEU A 51 -11.10 27.85 4.21
N ARG A 52 -10.43 26.77 3.76
CA ARG A 52 -9.10 26.84 3.17
C ARG A 52 -9.10 27.67 1.89
N VAL A 53 -10.02 27.37 0.97
CA VAL A 53 -10.17 28.11 -0.30
C VAL A 53 -10.54 29.58 -0.05
N LEU A 54 -11.43 29.85 0.91
CA LEU A 54 -11.83 31.22 1.25
C LEU A 54 -10.70 32.04 1.89
N LEU A 55 -9.81 31.40 2.65
CA LEU A 55 -8.64 32.05 3.22
C LEU A 55 -7.63 32.35 2.11
N ASP A 56 -7.33 31.38 1.24
CA ASP A 56 -6.36 31.55 0.16
C ASP A 56 -6.74 32.68 -0.81
N VAL A 57 -8.03 32.85 -1.12
CA VAL A 57 -8.51 33.95 -2.00
C VAL A 57 -8.31 35.34 -1.38
N LYS A 58 -8.19 35.44 -0.06
CA LYS A 58 -8.02 36.71 0.66
C LYS A 58 -6.56 37.07 0.95
N LEU A 59 -5.64 36.12 0.76
CA LEU A 59 -4.22 36.35 1.02
C LEU A 59 -3.59 37.21 -0.08
N ASP A 60 -2.72 38.12 0.35
CA ASP A 60 -1.81 38.79 -0.58
C ASP A 60 -0.78 37.79 -1.12
N GLU A 61 -0.28 38.03 -2.32
CA GLU A 61 0.65 37.13 -3.02
C GLU A 61 1.91 36.85 -2.17
N ALA A 62 2.45 37.87 -1.51
CA ALA A 62 3.62 37.74 -0.65
C ALA A 62 3.34 36.83 0.57
N GLU A 63 2.15 36.92 1.16
CA GLU A 63 1.74 36.09 2.29
C GLU A 63 1.49 34.65 1.87
N TRP A 64 0.89 34.45 0.69
CA TRP A 64 0.66 33.13 0.11
C TRP A 64 2.00 32.41 -0.16
N ILE A 65 2.97 33.09 -0.79
CA ILE A 65 4.31 32.53 -1.05
C ILE A 65 5.00 32.14 0.27
N ARG A 66 4.94 33.01 1.29
CA ARG A 66 5.54 32.72 2.60
C ARG A 66 4.90 31.49 3.25
N THR A 67 3.58 31.39 3.20
CA THR A 67 2.85 30.24 3.75
C THR A 67 3.23 28.96 3.02
N ARG A 68 3.26 29.01 1.68
CA ARG A 68 3.64 27.88 0.85
C ARG A 68 5.08 27.41 1.09
N PHE A 69 6.01 28.35 1.29
CA PHE A 69 7.39 28.04 1.64
C PHE A 69 7.48 27.29 2.98
N ASN A 70 6.74 27.74 3.99
CA ASN A 70 6.69 27.09 5.30
C ASN A 70 6.09 25.67 5.23
N GLU A 71 5.09 25.43 4.39
CA GLU A 71 4.57 24.07 4.19
C GLU A 71 5.61 23.13 3.57
N LEU A 72 6.39 23.65 2.61
CA LEU A 72 7.44 22.91 1.93
C LEU A 72 8.64 22.66 2.84
N SER A 73 9.00 23.59 3.72
CA SER A 73 10.10 23.37 4.67
C SER A 73 9.82 22.23 5.65
N LEU A 74 8.54 22.01 5.99
CA LEU A 74 8.11 20.91 6.87
C LEU A 74 7.92 19.56 6.15
N ILE A 75 8.12 19.49 4.83
CA ILE A 75 7.82 18.28 4.05
C ILE A 75 8.72 17.10 4.44
N GLU A 76 9.99 17.37 4.76
CA GLU A 76 10.97 16.34 5.11
C GLU A 76 10.62 15.68 6.45
N GLU A 77 10.17 16.47 7.42
CA GLU A 77 9.68 15.98 8.71
C GLU A 77 8.44 15.09 8.52
N LYS A 78 7.48 15.52 7.69
CA LYS A 78 6.30 14.71 7.36
C LYS A 78 6.67 13.37 6.72
N ARG A 79 7.65 13.38 5.79
CA ARG A 79 8.16 12.16 5.14
C ARG A 79 8.85 11.24 6.15
N MET A 80 9.64 11.79 7.06
CA MET A 80 10.29 11.01 8.11
C MET A 80 9.26 10.35 9.05
N ALA A 81 8.25 11.12 9.49
CA ALA A 81 7.17 10.60 10.30
C ALA A 81 6.40 9.47 9.60
N ALA A 82 6.11 9.64 8.30
CA ALA A 82 5.47 8.62 7.47
C ALA A 82 6.31 7.34 7.34
N ILE A 83 7.63 7.44 7.20
CA ILE A 83 8.54 6.28 7.17
C ILE A 83 8.49 5.54 8.50
N CYS A 84 8.62 6.25 9.62
CA CYS A 84 8.55 5.67 10.96
C CYS A 84 7.22 4.95 11.19
N HIS A 85 6.10 5.58 10.82
CA HIS A 85 4.77 4.99 10.90
C HIS A 85 4.65 3.73 10.03
N GLY A 86 5.17 3.78 8.80
CA GLY A 86 5.23 2.65 7.89
C GLY A 86 5.98 1.45 8.45
N GLN A 87 7.13 1.67 9.09
CA GLN A 87 7.90 0.62 9.74
C GLN A 87 7.14 -0.01 10.92
N LEU A 88 6.51 0.81 11.76
CA LEU A 88 5.69 0.33 12.87
C LEU A 88 4.49 -0.50 12.38
N TYR A 89 3.82 -0.01 11.33
CA TYR A 89 2.73 -0.74 10.68
C TYR A 89 3.21 -2.08 10.13
N GLN A 90 4.31 -2.11 9.38
CA GLN A 90 4.89 -3.35 8.85
C GLN A 90 5.25 -4.34 9.96
N ARG A 91 5.87 -3.88 11.05
CA ARG A 91 6.17 -4.73 12.22
C ARG A 91 4.91 -5.31 12.86
N ARG A 92 3.83 -4.52 12.96
CA ARG A 92 2.54 -4.97 13.48
C ARG A 92 1.92 -6.04 12.58
N ILE A 93 1.92 -5.82 11.26
CA ILE A 93 1.39 -6.78 10.28
C ILE A 93 2.22 -8.07 10.30
N LYS A 94 3.55 -7.97 10.30
CA LYS A 94 4.45 -9.12 10.42
C LYS A 94 4.16 -9.92 11.68
N ARG A 95 4.07 -9.26 12.85
CA ARG A 95 3.76 -9.93 14.12
C ARG A 95 2.42 -10.68 14.07
N ALA A 96 1.38 -10.03 13.53
CA ALA A 96 0.06 -10.66 13.42
C ALA A 96 0.05 -11.86 12.45
N PHE A 97 0.85 -11.81 11.38
CA PHE A 97 1.06 -12.93 10.47
C PHE A 97 1.82 -14.06 11.17
N ASP A 98 3.00 -13.75 11.73
CA ASP A 98 3.88 -14.72 12.39
C ASP A 98 3.19 -15.44 13.56
N GLN A 99 2.27 -14.78 14.28
CA GLN A 99 1.44 -15.43 15.32
C GLN A 99 0.61 -16.60 14.80
N LYS A 100 0.21 -16.60 13.53
CA LYS A 100 -0.58 -17.67 12.90
C LYS A 100 0.28 -18.70 12.20
N VAL A 101 1.57 -18.42 12.00
CA VAL A 101 2.51 -19.33 11.33
C VAL A 101 2.98 -20.37 12.35
N ARG A 102 2.94 -21.64 11.95
CA ARG A 102 3.63 -22.71 12.67
C ARG A 102 5.01 -22.85 12.03
N PRO A 103 6.10 -22.52 12.74
CA PRO A 103 7.46 -22.66 12.20
C PRO A 103 7.70 -24.11 11.81
N ARG A 104 8.30 -24.35 10.65
CA ARG A 104 8.73 -25.69 10.22
C ARG A 104 10.23 -25.66 9.98
N CYS A 105 10.97 -26.35 10.84
CA CYS A 105 12.40 -26.56 10.63
C CYS A 105 12.58 -27.79 9.75
N PHE A 106 13.36 -27.65 8.68
CA PHE A 106 13.78 -28.76 7.83
C PHE A 106 15.22 -29.12 8.14
N GLN A 107 15.54 -30.41 8.12
CA GLN A 107 16.89 -30.94 8.21
C GLN A 107 17.28 -31.63 6.91
N VAL A 108 18.58 -31.70 6.65
CA VAL A 108 19.11 -32.47 5.52
C VAL A 108 18.72 -33.94 5.73
N GLY A 109 18.07 -34.54 4.73
CA GLY A 109 17.50 -35.88 4.81
C GLY A 109 15.98 -35.92 4.99
N ASP A 110 15.33 -34.82 5.35
CA ASP A 110 13.86 -34.78 5.50
C ASP A 110 13.15 -34.99 4.15
N LEU A 111 12.03 -35.72 4.19
CA LEU A 111 11.15 -35.87 3.03
C LEU A 111 10.14 -34.71 2.98
N VAL A 112 10.11 -34.02 1.85
CA VAL A 112 9.23 -32.87 1.61
C VAL A 112 8.45 -33.02 0.32
N LEU A 113 7.27 -32.43 0.31
CA LEU A 113 6.43 -32.30 -0.87
C LEU A 113 6.56 -30.88 -1.43
N LYS A 114 6.79 -30.78 -2.74
CA LYS A 114 6.90 -29.50 -3.43
C LYS A 114 5.53 -29.12 -3.97
N ARG A 115 5.00 -27.96 -3.59
CA ARG A 115 3.74 -27.46 -4.16
C ARG A 115 3.93 -27.14 -5.65
N ILE A 116 3.05 -27.66 -6.49
CA ILE A 116 3.07 -27.39 -7.94
C ILE A 116 2.43 -26.01 -8.18
N LEU A 117 3.15 -25.09 -8.83
CA LEU A 117 2.68 -23.74 -9.16
C LEU A 117 3.11 -23.35 -10.59
N PRO A 118 2.20 -22.85 -11.45
CA PRO A 118 0.74 -22.71 -11.22
C PRO A 118 0.04 -24.09 -11.13
N PRO A 119 -1.16 -24.18 -10.54
CA PRO A 119 -1.92 -25.43 -10.47
C PRO A 119 -2.10 -25.99 -11.88
N GLN A 120 -1.65 -27.21 -12.13
CA GLN A 120 -1.86 -27.86 -13.42
C GLN A 120 -3.32 -28.29 -13.56
N THR A 121 -3.99 -27.78 -14.60
CA THR A 121 -5.29 -28.29 -15.04
C THR A 121 -5.04 -29.43 -16.03
N ASP A 122 -4.80 -30.63 -15.53
CA ASP A 122 -4.79 -31.84 -16.36
C ASP A 122 -6.23 -32.26 -16.69
N HIS A 123 -6.42 -33.30 -17.52
CA HIS A 123 -7.74 -33.87 -17.84
C HIS A 123 -8.55 -34.25 -16.59
N ARG A 124 -7.85 -34.50 -15.48
CA ARG A 124 -8.42 -34.81 -14.16
C ARG A 124 -9.03 -33.59 -13.46
N GLY A 125 -8.82 -32.38 -13.97
CA GLY A 125 -9.37 -31.12 -13.46
C GLY A 125 -9.07 -30.94 -11.99
N LYS A 126 -10.12 -30.89 -11.16
CA LYS A 126 -10.04 -30.73 -9.70
C LYS A 126 -9.21 -31.82 -8.97
N TRP A 127 -9.00 -32.97 -9.61
CA TRP A 127 -8.32 -34.13 -9.02
C TRP A 127 -6.82 -34.22 -9.35
N THR A 128 -6.24 -33.17 -9.94
CA THR A 128 -4.78 -33.11 -10.07
C THR A 128 -4.11 -32.98 -8.71
N PRO A 129 -3.00 -33.70 -8.47
CA PRO A 129 -2.19 -33.50 -7.28
C PRO A 129 -1.71 -32.04 -7.20
N ASN A 130 -1.88 -31.41 -6.04
CA ASN A 130 -1.39 -30.06 -5.78
C ASN A 130 0.10 -30.04 -5.36
N TYR A 131 0.67 -31.22 -5.15
CA TYR A 131 2.01 -31.42 -4.65
C TYR A 131 2.70 -32.52 -5.44
N ASP A 132 4.00 -32.36 -5.63
CA ASP A 132 4.91 -33.29 -6.28
C ASP A 132 5.94 -33.82 -5.27
N GLY A 133 6.44 -35.03 -5.52
CA GLY A 133 7.43 -35.70 -4.67
C GLY A 133 7.01 -37.11 -4.21
N PRO A 134 7.68 -37.66 -3.18
CA PRO A 134 8.52 -36.95 -2.20
C PRO A 134 9.94 -36.61 -2.69
N TYR A 135 10.48 -35.50 -2.17
CA TYR A 135 11.85 -35.04 -2.38
C TYR A 135 12.65 -35.09 -1.08
N ILE A 136 13.97 -35.26 -1.16
CA ILE A 136 14.86 -35.21 0.01
C ILE A 136 15.53 -33.83 0.08
N VAL A 137 15.50 -33.20 1.26
CA VAL A 137 16.22 -31.96 1.52
C VAL A 137 17.73 -32.23 1.51
N THR A 138 18.47 -31.62 0.58
CA THR A 138 19.93 -31.79 0.47
C THR A 138 20.71 -30.67 1.18
N LYS A 139 20.14 -29.47 1.24
CA LYS A 139 20.72 -28.29 1.90
C LYS A 139 19.59 -27.43 2.49
N VAL A 140 19.86 -26.81 3.63
CA VAL A 140 18.94 -25.89 4.32
C VAL A 140 19.55 -24.49 4.27
N PHE A 141 18.74 -23.48 3.97
CA PHE A 141 19.13 -22.07 3.94
C PHE A 141 18.33 -21.27 4.97
N ASP A 142 18.98 -20.31 5.62
CA ASP A 142 18.32 -19.36 6.49
C ASP A 142 17.62 -18.30 5.62
N GLY A 143 16.28 -18.26 5.60
CA GLY A 143 15.56 -17.24 4.82
C GLY A 143 14.10 -17.47 4.45
N GLY A 144 13.46 -18.57 4.88
CA GLY A 144 12.03 -18.82 4.72
C GLY A 144 11.42 -19.34 6.03
N PRO A 145 10.10 -19.19 6.25
CA PRO A 145 9.45 -19.46 7.53
C PRO A 145 9.63 -20.90 8.01
#